data_AF-A0AAE1WT61-F1
#
_entry.id   AF-A0AAE1WT61-F1
#
_cell.length_a   1.000
_cell.length_b   1.000
_cell.length_c   1.000
_cell.angle_alpha   90.00
_cell.angle_beta   90.00
_cell.angle_gamma   90.00
#
_symmetry.space_group_name_H-M   'P 1'
#
loop_
_entity.id
_entity.type
_entity.pdbx_description
1 polymer ?
#
loop_
_entity_poly.entity_id
_entity_poly.type
_entity_poly.pdbx_seq_one_letter_code
_entity_poly.pdbx_strand_id
1 'polypeptide(L)'
;MKQEKCGISEDIFLSIYRAYARVHKPLEVLRVFGKMKEYECEPTAKSYVTVFSILVDESQLKMAFKFYRYMRDKGIPASVARSMF
;
A
#
# COMPACT_ATOMS: atom_id res chain seq x y z
N MET A 1 9.52 13.99 25.73
CA MET A 1 8.56 13.78 24.62
C MET A 1 7.75 12.53 24.96
N LYS A 2 6.47 12.67 25.28
CA LYS A 2 5.61 11.53 25.62
C LYS A 2 5.36 10.76 24.32
N GLN A 3 5.78 9.49 24.28
CA GLN A 3 5.30 8.56 23.26
C GLN A 3 3.86 8.21 23.65
N GLU A 4 2.90 8.96 23.11
CA GLU A 4 1.53 8.49 23.10
C GLU A 4 1.48 7.28 22.17
N LYS A 5 1.11 6.11 22.70
CA LYS A 5 0.76 4.93 21.90
C LYS A 5 -0.54 5.23 21.16
N CYS A 6 -0.46 6.09 20.15
CA CYS A 6 -1.52 6.19 19.16
C CYS A 6 -1.40 4.92 18.32
N GLY A 7 -2.36 4.00 18.45
CA GLY A 7 -2.38 2.78 17.66
C GLY A 7 -2.37 3.16 16.17
N ILE A 8 -1.31 2.79 15.45
CA ILE A 8 -1.19 3.13 14.05
C ILE A 8 -2.19 2.27 13.29
N SER A 9 -3.27 2.89 12.83
CA SER A 9 -4.32 2.22 12.08
C SER A 9 -3.95 2.07 10.61
N GLU A 10 -4.56 1.09 9.94
CA GLU A 10 -4.44 0.91 8.50
C GLU A 10 -4.77 2.19 7.72
N ASP A 11 -5.74 2.99 8.18
CA ASP A 11 -6.16 4.22 7.52
C ASP A 11 -5.05 5.30 7.45
N ILE A 12 -4.12 5.30 8.42
CA ILE A 12 -2.95 6.18 8.38
C ILE A 12 -2.05 5.76 7.21
N PHE A 13 -1.78 4.47 7.07
CA PHE A 13 -0.98 3.95 5.96
C PHE A 13 -1.63 4.21 4.61
N LEU A 14 -2.94 4.00 4.48
CA LEU A 14 -3.69 4.32 3.26
C LEU A 14 -3.60 5.81 2.91
N SER A 15 -3.64 6.68 3.91
CA SER A 15 -3.46 8.12 3.72
C SER A 15 -2.05 8.47 3.23
N ILE A 16 -1.03 7.80 3.78
CA ILE A 16 0.36 7.93 3.33
C ILE A 16 0.53 7.44 1.88
N TYR A 17 -0.07 6.29 1.52
CA TYR A 17 -0.03 5.77 0.15
C TYR A 17 -0.62 6.76 -0.85
N ARG A 18 -1.79 7.33 -0.53
CA ARG A 18 -2.42 8.38 -1.35
C ARG A 18 -1.57 9.63 -1.44
N ALA A 19 -0.88 10.02 -0.36
CA ALA A 19 0.03 11.16 -0.40
C ALA A 19 1.21 10.91 -1.36
N TYR A 20 1.83 9.73 -1.30
CA TYR A 20 2.93 9.37 -2.21
C TYR A 20 2.46 9.18 -3.66
N ALA A 21 1.26 8.66 -3.88
CA ALA A 21 0.65 8.59 -5.21
C ALA A 21 0.49 9.98 -5.83
N ARG A 22 -0.06 10.95 -5.08
CA ARG A 22 -0.25 12.34 -5.55
C ARG A 22 1.05 13.07 -5.92
N VAL A 23 2.20 12.63 -5.40
CA VAL A 23 3.52 13.21 -5.73
C VAL A 23 4.33 12.33 -6.68
N HIS A 24 3.67 11.38 -7.36
CA HIS A 24 4.29 10.47 -8.34
C HIS A 24 5.50 9.70 -7.78
N LYS A 25 5.38 9.22 -6.53
CA LYS A 25 6.40 8.41 -5.85
C LYS A 25 5.86 7.01 -5.48
N PRO A 26 5.46 6.18 -6.46
CA PRO A 26 4.90 4.86 -6.21
C PRO A 26 5.89 3.89 -5.53
N LEU A 27 7.20 4.11 -5.63
CA LEU A 27 8.21 3.26 -4.99
C LEU A 27 8.25 3.45 -3.47
N GLU A 28 7.97 4.66 -2.99
CA GLU A 28 7.89 4.93 -1.55
C GLU A 28 6.66 4.25 -0.94
N VAL A 29 5.59 4.06 -1.71
CA VAL A 29 4.41 3.29 -1.29
C VAL A 29 4.80 1.86 -0.93
N LEU A 30 5.61 1.19 -1.75
CA LEU A 30 6.13 -0.16 -1.46
C LEU A 30 7.00 -0.19 -0.20
N ARG A 31 7.83 0.85 0.00
CA ARG A 31 8.68 0.97 1.18
C ARG A 31 7.84 1.11 2.45
N VAL A 32 6.82 1.96 2.43
CA VAL A 32 5.92 2.15 3.58
C VAL A 32 5.10 0.89 3.84
N PHE A 33 4.64 0.21 2.79
CA PHE A 33 3.92 -1.06 2.91
C PHE A 33 4.73 -2.14 3.65
N GLY A 34 6.02 -2.24 3.36
CA GLY A 34 6.92 -3.15 4.08
C GLY A 34 7.05 -2.83 5.57
N LYS A 35 6.93 -1.57 5.95
CA LYS A 35 7.08 -1.11 7.34
C LYS A 35 5.82 -1.32 8.19
N MET A 36 4.65 -1.62 7.61
CA MET A 36 3.41 -1.78 8.39
C MET A 36 3.58 -2.77 9.55
N LYS A 37 4.29 -3.88 9.29
CA LYS A 37 4.58 -4.91 10.30
C LYS A 37 5.47 -4.44 11.45
N GLU A 38 6.37 -3.49 11.20
CA GLU A 38 7.21 -2.88 12.25
C GLU A 38 6.38 -2.05 13.23
N TYR A 39 5.21 -1.60 12.79
CA TYR A 39 4.26 -0.81 13.58
C TYR A 39 3.11 -1.65 14.13
N GLU A 40 3.26 -2.98 14.20
CA GLU A 40 2.23 -3.93 14.67
C GLU A 40 0.90 -3.81 13.89
N CYS A 41 0.96 -3.31 12.64
CA CYS A 41 -0.18 -3.14 11.76
C CYS A 41 -0.10 -4.17 10.64
N GLU A 42 -1.02 -5.14 10.62
CA GLU A 42 -1.06 -6.15 9.56
C GLU A 42 -1.76 -5.60 8.31
N PRO A 43 -1.13 -5.66 7.13
CA PRO A 43 -1.75 -5.21 5.90
C PRO A 43 -2.96 -6.08 5.53
N THR A 44 -4.13 -5.46 5.36
CA THR A 44 -5.34 -6.16 4.89
C THR A 44 -5.43 -6.16 3.37
N ALA A 45 -6.38 -6.91 2.80
CA ALA A 45 -6.65 -6.90 1.36
C ALA A 45 -6.80 -5.48 0.77
N LYS A 46 -7.35 -4.53 1.55
CA LYS A 46 -7.50 -3.12 1.16
C LYS A 46 -6.13 -2.45 0.94
N SER A 47 -5.18 -2.67 1.85
CA SER A 47 -3.80 -2.16 1.70
C SER A 47 -3.11 -2.72 0.47
N TYR A 48 -3.19 -4.03 0.24
CA TYR A 48 -2.59 -4.66 -0.94
C TYR A 48 -3.19 -4.13 -2.25
N VAL A 49 -4.52 -4.08 -2.35
CA VAL A 49 -5.21 -3.55 -3.53
C VAL A 49 -4.85 -2.09 -3.78
N THR A 50 -4.76 -1.27 -2.73
CA THR A 50 -4.38 0.14 -2.86
C THR A 50 -2.97 0.31 -3.43
N VAL A 51 -1.99 -0.42 -2.89
CA VAL A 51 -0.61 -0.41 -3.39
C VAL A 51 -0.55 -0.87 -4.85
N PHE A 52 -1.29 -1.94 -5.18
CA PHE A 52 -1.35 -2.46 -6.54
C PHE A 52 -1.96 -1.46 -7.52
N SER A 53 -3.11 -0.84 -7.19
CA SER A 53 -3.73 0.20 -8.01
C SER A 53 -2.76 1.36 -8.27
N ILE A 54 -2.08 1.87 -7.22
CA ILE A 54 -1.11 2.97 -7.38
C ILE A 54 0.02 2.60 -8.34
N LEU A 55 0.55 1.36 -8.27
CA LEU A 55 1.60 0.91 -9.18
C LEU A 55 1.11 0.81 -10.63
N VAL A 56 -0.15 0.43 -10.85
CA VAL A 56 -0.76 0.36 -12.18
C VAL A 56 -0.99 1.77 -12.73
N ASP A 57 -1.58 2.66 -11.92
CA ASP A 57 -1.90 4.04 -12.30
C ASP A 57 -0.64 4.85 -12.63
N GLU A 58 0.45 4.62 -11.89
CA GLU A 58 1.78 5.24 -12.14
C GLU A 58 2.63 4.50 -13.20
N SER A 59 2.01 3.60 -13.98
CA SER A 59 2.66 2.83 -15.05
C SER A 59 3.89 2.02 -14.62
N GLN A 60 4.01 1.67 -13.34
CA GLN A 60 5.09 0.84 -12.79
C GLN A 60 4.81 -0.65 -13.02
N LEU A 61 4.46 -1.03 -14.26
CA LEU A 61 3.91 -2.34 -14.60
C LEU A 61 4.82 -3.52 -14.18
N LYS A 62 6.15 -3.38 -14.35
CA LYS A 62 7.10 -4.42 -13.91
C LYS A 62 6.99 -4.71 -12.41
N MET A 63 6.78 -3.68 -11.60
CA MET A 63 6.62 -3.82 -10.15
C MET A 63 5.20 -4.24 -9.79
N ALA A 64 4.19 -3.70 -10.48
CA ALA A 64 2.79 -4.12 -10.34
C ALA A 64 2.65 -5.63 -10.58
N PHE A 65 3.28 -6.19 -11.63
CA PHE A 65 3.26 -7.63 -11.89
C PHE A 65 3.95 -8.46 -10.80
N LYS A 66 5.08 -7.99 -10.26
CA LYS A 66 5.74 -8.65 -9.12
C LYS A 66 4.85 -8.64 -7.89
N PHE A 67 4.23 -7.50 -7.61
CA PHE A 67 3.33 -7.32 -6.48
C PHE A 67 2.04 -8.13 -6.62
N TYR A 68 1.49 -8.24 -7.84
CA TYR A 68 0.35 -9.10 -8.16
C TYR A 68 0.64 -10.57 -7.85
N ARG A 69 1.82 -11.08 -8.23
CA ARG A 69 2.22 -12.46 -7.87
C ARG A 69 2.28 -12.62 -6.35
N TYR A 70 2.87 -11.65 -5.65
CA TYR A 70 2.92 -11.65 -4.19
C TYR A 70 1.52 -11.64 -3.55
N MET A 71 0.57 -10.86 -4.08
CA MET A 71 -0.83 -10.87 -3.64
C MET A 71 -1.47 -12.25 -3.82
N ARG A 72 -1.25 -12.88 -4.98
CA ARG A 72 -1.79 -14.20 -5.30
C ARG A 72 -1.23 -15.28 -4.38
N ASP A 73 0.06 -15.24 -4.08
CA ASP A 73 0.71 -16.19 -3.15
C ASP A 73 0.17 -16.03 -1.71
N LYS A 74 -0.37 -14.85 -1.38
CA LYS A 74 -1.06 -14.57 -0.12
C LYS A 74 -2.57 -14.85 -0.16
N GLY A 75 -3.10 -15.34 -1.28
CA GLY A 75 -4.54 -15.59 -1.45
C GLY A 75 -5.38 -14.32 -1.53
N ILE A 76 -4.77 -13.17 -1.80
CA ILE A 76 -5.48 -11.89 -1.88
C ILE A 76 -5.93 -11.65 -3.33
N PRO A 77 -7.24 -11.48 -3.58
CA PRO A 77 -7.72 -11.16 -4.91
C PRO A 77 -7.24 -9.77 -5.31
N ALA A 78 -6.55 -9.68 -6.44
CA ALA A 78 -6.19 -8.40 -7.02
C ALA A 78 -7.40 -7.85 -7.79
N SER A 79 -8.21 -7.06 -7.09
CA SER A 79 -9.08 -6.11 -7.75
C SER A 79 -8.30 -4.81 -7.99
N VAL A 80 -8.62 -4.12 -9.07
CA VAL A 80 -8.27 -2.70 -9.19
C VAL A 80 -9.34 -1.94 -8.44
N ALA A 81 -8.98 -1.26 -7.35
CA ALA A 81 -9.89 -0.28 -6.77
C ALA A 81 -10.10 0.81 -7.82
N ARG A 82 -11.37 1.12 -8.14
CA ARG A 82 -11.74 2.21 -9.05
C ARG A 82 -10.97 3.45 -8.62
N SER A 83 -10.15 3.99 -9.52
CA SER A 83 -9.22 5.07 -9.27
C SER A 83 -9.94 6.23 -8.57
N MET A 84 -9.76 6.35 -7.26
CA MET A 84 -10.15 7.53 -6.48
C MET A 84 -8.95 8.49 -6.54
N PHE A 85 -8.82 9.16 -7.68
CA PHE A 85 -8.09 10.41 -7.76
C PHE A 85 -9.11 11.54 -7.87
#